data_AF-A0A1I8AZH6-F1
#
_entry.id   AF-A0A1I8AZH6-F1
#
_cell.length_a   1.000
_cell.length_b   1.000
_cell.length_c   1.000
_cell.angle_alpha   90.00
_cell.angle_beta   90.00
_cell.angle_gamma   90.00
#
_symmetry.space_group_name_H-M   'P 1'
#
loop_
_entity.id
_entity.type
_entity.pdbx_description
1 polymer ?
#
loop_
_entity_poly.entity_id
_entity_poly.type
_entity_poly.pdbx_seq_one_letter_code
_entity_poly.pdbx_strand_id
1 'polypeptide(L)'
;MRILYILEIGERKTTCFKCLGCSNRSLCIFFCILQLVVVGCSLFQHLYSWSRFGHVFKCNSNITADATFDERLLAYDIVIFDFGLMNIVLKMCVEHTSALLILLAVLCLDLKRIWLYWPALFMQSSFVLGMAILSMATTPKILEAISTRVDSHLTTLLSIYVCGVLLNWMFTLVLWHHYWAQEALVRSLEENSGTIPEQRNTIQQQYRRNNNSLYYC
;
A
#
# COMPACT_ATOMS: atom_id res chain seq x y z
N MET A 1 -5.82 -9.95 13.41
CA MET A 1 -4.67 -10.43 14.20
C MET A 1 -4.28 -9.37 15.21
N ARG A 2 -3.80 -9.75 16.40
CA ARG A 2 -3.25 -8.81 17.39
C ARG A 2 -1.74 -8.70 17.15
N ILE A 3 -1.32 -7.66 16.44
CA ILE A 3 0.09 -7.50 16.04
C ILE A 3 0.90 -6.83 17.17
N LEU A 4 0.26 -5.99 18.01
CA LEU A 4 0.82 -5.39 19.22
C LEU A 4 -0.32 -5.20 20.26
N TYR A 5 0.02 -5.09 21.55
CA TYR A 5 -0.94 -4.78 22.65
C TYR A 5 -1.76 -3.48 22.42
N ILE A 6 -1.35 -2.69 21.42
CA ILE A 6 -1.80 -1.33 21.10
C ILE A 6 -2.70 -1.30 19.84
N LEU A 7 -2.61 -2.30 18.95
CA LEU A 7 -3.26 -2.25 17.64
C LEU A 7 -3.99 -3.56 17.33
N GLU A 8 -5.32 -3.50 17.32
CA GLU A 8 -6.19 -4.62 16.96
C GLU A 8 -6.81 -4.34 15.59
N ILE A 9 -6.34 -5.06 14.58
CA ILE A 9 -6.87 -5.00 13.22
C ILE A 9 -7.99 -6.04 13.13
N GLY A 10 -9.23 -5.57 13.20
CA GLY A 10 -10.43 -6.36 12.92
C GLY A 10 -10.80 -6.33 11.44
N GLU A 11 -11.71 -7.21 11.03
CA GLU A 11 -12.09 -7.39 9.62
C GLU A 11 -12.68 -6.12 8.98
N ARG A 12 -13.45 -5.31 9.74
CA ARG A 12 -14.08 -4.08 9.23
C ARG A 12 -13.51 -2.78 9.79
N LYS A 13 -12.92 -2.84 10.99
CA LYS A 13 -12.40 -1.66 11.70
C LYS A 13 -11.04 -1.98 12.33
N THR A 14 -10.12 -1.04 12.22
CA THR A 14 -8.86 -1.06 12.94
C THR A 14 -9.04 -0.21 14.17
N THR A 15 -8.92 -0.82 15.35
CA THR A 15 -8.96 -0.10 16.62
C THR A 15 -7.53 0.16 17.08
N CYS A 16 -7.15 1.44 17.10
CA CYS A 16 -5.92 1.89 17.71
C CYS A 16 -6.20 2.28 19.17
N PHE A 17 -5.40 1.75 20.10
CA PHE A 17 -5.44 2.11 21.52
C PHE A 17 -6.83 1.97 22.18
N LYS A 18 -7.63 0.97 21.76
CA LYS A 18 -9.02 0.71 22.22
C LYS A 18 -10.03 1.88 22.06
N CYS A 19 -9.62 3.05 21.54
CA CYS A 19 -10.43 4.27 21.57
C CYS A 19 -10.71 4.85 20.16
N LEU A 20 -9.78 4.74 19.21
CA LEU A 20 -10.00 5.17 17.83
C LEU A 20 -10.27 3.96 16.92
N GLY A 21 -11.55 3.72 16.63
CA GLY A 21 -11.97 2.74 15.63
C GLY A 21 -12.05 3.39 14.24
N CYS A 22 -10.99 3.26 13.45
CA CYS A 22 -10.99 3.73 12.06
C CYS A 22 -11.48 2.63 11.11
N SER A 23 -12.26 3.01 10.10
CA SER A 23 -12.61 2.10 9.01
C SER A 23 -11.36 1.70 8.22
N ASN A 24 -11.18 0.41 7.98
CA ASN A 24 -10.02 -0.10 7.22
C ASN A 24 -9.93 0.55 5.84
N ARG A 25 -11.09 0.85 5.24
CA ARG A 25 -11.18 1.56 3.95
C ARG A 25 -10.62 2.99 4.05
N SER A 26 -11.02 3.75 5.07
CA SER A 26 -10.55 5.13 5.24
C SER A 26 -9.06 5.20 5.50
N LEU A 27 -8.51 4.24 6.26
CA LEU A 27 -7.07 4.12 6.45
C LEU A 27 -6.34 3.77 5.16
N CYS A 28 -6.86 2.80 4.38
CA CYS A 28 -6.29 2.50 3.06
C CYS A 28 -6.29 3.72 2.13
N ILE A 29 -7.37 4.49 2.09
CA ILE A 29 -7.45 5.70 1.27
C ILE A 29 -6.43 6.74 1.74
N PHE A 30 -6.35 7.00 3.05
CA PHE A 30 -5.40 7.95 3.62
C PHE A 30 -3.96 7.59 3.27
N PHE A 31 -3.54 6.34 3.52
CA PHE A 31 -2.18 5.89 3.20
C PHE A 31 -1.92 5.84 1.69
N CYS A 32 -2.93 5.47 0.89
CA CYS A 32 -2.82 5.48 -0.57
C CYS A 32 -2.59 6.90 -1.11
N ILE A 33 -3.31 7.90 -0.60
CA ILE A 33 -3.09 9.31 -0.98
C ILE A 33 -1.70 9.78 -0.55
N LEU A 34 -1.30 9.48 0.69
CA LEU A 34 0.02 9.85 1.18
C LEU A 34 1.15 9.26 0.31
N GLN A 35 1.05 7.97 -0.01
CA GLN A 35 2.00 7.28 -0.88
C GLN A 35 1.97 7.84 -2.31
N LEU A 36 0.78 8.17 -2.84
CA LEU A 36 0.63 8.77 -4.15
C LEU A 36 1.32 10.14 -4.24
N VAL A 37 1.26 10.95 -3.18
CA VAL A 37 1.99 12.23 -3.11
C VAL A 37 3.49 11.99 -3.14
N VAL A 38 4.02 11.08 -2.33
CA VAL A 38 5.47 10.79 -2.27
C VAL A 38 5.97 10.31 -3.64
N VAL A 39 5.27 9.34 -4.24
CA VAL A 39 5.64 8.75 -5.52
C VAL A 39 5.44 9.75 -6.67
N GLY A 40 4.41 10.60 -6.60
CA GLY A 40 4.17 11.67 -7.55
C GLY A 40 5.28 12.74 -7.53
N CYS A 41 5.75 13.12 -6.34
CA CYS A 41 6.88 14.03 -6.19
C CYS A 41 8.17 13.43 -6.78
N SER A 42 8.44 12.15 -6.53
CA SER A 42 9.58 11.44 -7.13
C SER A 42 9.46 11.35 -8.66
N LEU A 43 8.30 10.96 -9.18
CA LEU A 43 8.06 10.92 -10.63
C LEU A 43 8.28 12.29 -11.27
N PHE A 44 7.80 13.36 -10.63
CA PHE A 44 8.03 14.73 -11.07
C PHE A 44 9.53 15.09 -11.09
N GLN A 45 10.28 14.73 -10.05
CA GLN A 45 11.73 14.93 -9.97
C GLN A 45 12.46 14.25 -11.14
N HIS A 46 12.12 13.00 -11.45
CA HIS A 46 12.73 12.27 -12.58
C HIS A 46 12.34 12.84 -13.94
N LEU A 47 11.06 13.19 -14.14
CA LEU A 47 10.58 13.80 -15.39
C LEU A 47 11.26 15.16 -15.63
N TYR A 48 11.43 15.96 -14.58
CA TYR A 48 12.11 17.24 -14.65
C TYR A 48 13.60 17.07 -14.99
N SER A 49 14.29 16.17 -14.30
CA SER A 49 15.70 15.83 -14.54
C SER A 49 15.93 15.37 -15.99
N TRP A 50 15.09 14.46 -16.48
CA TRP A 50 15.14 13.97 -17.87
C TRP A 50 14.91 15.10 -18.87
N SER A 51 13.87 15.92 -18.67
CA SER A 51 13.49 16.97 -19.63
C SER A 51 14.55 18.07 -19.77
N ARG A 52 15.30 18.38 -18.71
CA ARG A 52 16.27 19.49 -18.72
C ARG A 52 17.69 19.05 -19.02
N PHE A 53 18.11 17.88 -18.52
CA PHE A 53 19.51 17.46 -18.57
C PHE A 53 19.76 16.24 -19.45
N GLY A 54 18.72 15.58 -19.96
CA GLY A 54 18.85 14.36 -20.78
C GLY A 54 19.43 13.16 -20.02
N HIS A 55 19.57 13.27 -18.70
CA HIS A 55 20.08 12.23 -17.81
C HIS A 55 19.09 11.99 -16.68
N VAL A 56 18.95 10.74 -16.25
CA VAL A 56 17.98 10.35 -15.21
C VAL A 56 18.35 10.94 -13.84
N PHE A 57 19.65 11.14 -13.57
CA PHE A 57 20.15 11.68 -12.31
C PHE A 57 21.40 12.55 -12.49
N LYS A 58 21.26 13.86 -12.29
CA LYS A 58 22.41 14.74 -12.08
C LYS A 58 22.44 15.17 -10.61
N CYS A 59 22.93 14.29 -9.74
CA CYS A 59 23.24 14.65 -8.36
C CYS A 59 24.50 15.52 -8.34
N ASN A 60 24.35 16.80 -8.01
CA ASN A 60 25.48 17.66 -7.69
C ASN A 60 25.45 17.90 -6.17
N SER A 61 26.28 17.19 -5.42
CA SER A 61 26.36 17.29 -3.96
C SER A 61 27.06 18.56 -3.47
N ASN A 62 27.64 19.36 -4.38
CA ASN A 62 28.27 20.63 -4.06
C ASN A 62 27.28 21.79 -4.21
N ILE A 63 26.33 21.88 -3.28
CA ILE A 63 25.32 22.95 -3.24
C ILE A 63 25.79 24.09 -2.33
N THR A 64 25.85 25.30 -2.89
CA THR A 64 26.00 26.55 -2.13
C THR A 64 24.70 26.89 -1.39
N ALA A 65 24.81 27.57 -0.24
CA ALA A 65 23.64 27.92 0.59
C ALA A 65 22.60 28.77 -0.14
N ASP A 66 22.99 29.50 -1.20
CA ASP A 66 22.11 30.32 -2.05
C ASP A 66 21.56 29.60 -3.28
N ALA A 67 21.69 28.27 -3.36
CA ALA A 67 21.20 27.51 -4.51
C ALA A 67 19.70 27.66 -4.72
N THR A 68 19.33 27.69 -5.99
CA THR A 68 17.94 27.82 -6.45
C THR A 68 17.10 26.61 -6.02
N PHE A 69 15.77 26.79 -5.92
CA PHE A 69 14.85 25.71 -5.52
C PHE A 69 15.03 24.45 -6.39
N ASP A 70 15.27 24.62 -7.69
CA ASP A 70 15.49 23.53 -8.64
C ASP A 70 16.75 22.70 -8.32
N GLU A 71 17.84 23.34 -7.93
CA GLU A 71 19.09 22.65 -7.59
C GLU A 71 18.94 21.88 -6.27
N ARG A 72 18.24 22.48 -5.29
CA ARG A 72 17.91 21.79 -4.03
C ARG A 72 16.99 20.59 -4.25
N LEU A 73 16.01 20.71 -5.16
CA LEU A 73 15.12 19.61 -5.55
C LEU A 73 15.88 18.46 -6.21
N LEU A 74 16.92 18.74 -7.01
CA LEU A 74 17.76 17.71 -7.62
C LEU A 74 18.77 17.07 -6.65
N ALA A 75 19.11 17.73 -5.54
CA ALA A 75 20.07 17.22 -4.57
C ALA A 75 19.46 16.49 -3.39
N TYR A 76 18.23 16.82 -3.00
CA TYR A 76 17.49 16.09 -1.98
C TYR A 76 16.61 15.04 -2.66
N ASP A 77 17.06 13.79 -2.63
CA ASP A 77 16.31 12.70 -3.21
C ASP A 77 15.07 12.39 -2.36
N ILE A 78 13.87 12.63 -2.91
CA ILE A 78 12.60 12.45 -2.21
C ILE A 78 12.32 10.95 -1.96
N VAL A 79 12.94 10.07 -2.75
CA VAL A 79 12.89 8.62 -2.54
C VAL A 79 14.30 8.11 -2.21
N ILE A 80 14.46 7.65 -0.96
CA ILE A 80 15.72 7.16 -0.36
C ILE A 80 16.29 5.90 -1.10
N PHE A 81 15.59 5.37 -2.10
CA PHE A 81 15.86 4.09 -2.75
C PHE A 81 16.58 4.16 -4.10
N ASP A 82 16.95 5.35 -4.57
CA ASP A 82 17.58 5.56 -5.88
C ASP A 82 19.04 5.09 -6.00
N PHE A 83 19.61 4.49 -4.96
CA PHE A 83 21.04 4.15 -4.88
C PHE A 83 21.53 3.02 -5.82
N GLY A 84 20.76 2.56 -6.82
CA GLY A 84 21.31 1.53 -7.73
C GLY A 84 20.51 1.05 -8.94
N LEU A 85 19.34 1.62 -9.27
CA LEU A 85 18.46 1.07 -10.33
C LEU A 85 18.05 2.10 -11.40
N MET A 86 18.95 3.03 -11.73
CA MET A 86 18.66 4.28 -12.45
C MET A 86 18.02 4.17 -13.85
N ASN A 87 18.02 3.01 -14.53
CA ASN A 87 17.29 2.84 -15.81
C ASN A 87 15.93 2.14 -15.69
N ILE A 88 15.65 1.49 -14.57
CA ILE A 88 14.39 0.76 -14.33
C ILE A 88 13.45 1.60 -13.46
N VAL A 89 13.98 2.58 -12.70
CA VAL A 89 13.22 3.41 -11.75
C VAL A 89 12.07 4.18 -12.41
N LEU A 90 12.25 4.82 -13.58
CA LEU A 90 11.15 5.56 -14.22
C LEU A 90 9.95 4.64 -14.51
N LYS A 91 10.22 3.43 -15.00
CA LYS A 91 9.17 2.43 -15.26
C LYS A 91 8.51 1.99 -13.96
N MET A 92 9.30 1.72 -12.93
CA MET A 92 8.74 1.33 -11.62
C MET A 92 7.94 2.45 -10.96
N CYS A 93 8.33 3.72 -11.09
CA CYS A 93 7.55 4.84 -10.56
C CYS A 93 6.22 5.01 -11.31
N VAL A 94 6.22 4.85 -12.64
CA VAL A 94 4.97 4.87 -13.43
C VAL A 94 4.06 3.68 -13.08
N GLU A 95 4.62 2.47 -13.00
CA GLU A 95 3.88 1.27 -12.60
C GLU A 95 3.34 1.36 -11.16
N HIS A 96 4.13 1.88 -10.23
CA HIS A 96 3.69 2.07 -8.86
C HIS A 96 2.62 3.16 -8.74
N THR A 97 2.78 4.29 -9.44
CA THR A 97 1.76 5.36 -9.51
C THR A 97 0.45 4.83 -10.07
N SER A 98 0.51 4.11 -11.20
CA SER A 98 -0.68 3.52 -11.84
C SER A 98 -1.36 2.48 -10.94
N ALA A 99 -0.60 1.61 -10.26
CA ALA A 99 -1.15 0.65 -9.31
C ALA A 99 -1.87 1.35 -8.14
N LEU A 100 -1.28 2.43 -7.59
CA LEU A 100 -1.91 3.23 -6.54
C LEU A 100 -3.16 3.98 -7.03
N LEU A 101 -3.16 4.49 -8.26
CA LEU A 101 -4.34 5.12 -8.86
C LEU A 101 -5.49 4.12 -9.07
N ILE A 102 -5.18 2.90 -9.53
CA ILE A 102 -6.18 1.82 -9.65
C ILE A 102 -6.74 1.48 -8.27
N LEU A 103 -5.87 1.31 -7.27
CA LEU A 103 -6.31 1.05 -5.90
C LEU A 103 -7.20 2.18 -5.36
N LEU A 104 -6.81 3.43 -5.56
CA LEU A 104 -7.59 4.59 -5.12
C LEU A 104 -8.97 4.62 -5.79
N ALA A 105 -9.03 4.38 -7.11
CA ALA A 105 -10.29 4.30 -7.84
C ALA A 105 -11.20 3.18 -7.31
N VAL A 106 -10.64 2.00 -7.05
CA VAL A 106 -11.36 0.85 -6.49
C VAL A 106 -11.90 1.16 -5.09
N LEU A 107 -11.09 1.78 -4.23
CA LEU A 107 -11.47 2.18 -2.88
C LEU A 107 -12.52 3.29 -2.89
N CYS A 108 -12.48 4.23 -3.84
CA CYS A 108 -13.47 5.29 -3.98
C CYS A 108 -14.80 4.78 -4.54
N LEU A 109 -14.76 3.87 -5.51
CA LEU A 109 -15.94 3.34 -6.22
C LEU A 109 -16.54 2.07 -5.59
N ASP A 110 -16.00 1.57 -4.48
CA ASP A 110 -16.44 0.34 -3.81
C ASP A 110 -16.55 -0.86 -4.76
N LEU A 111 -15.60 -0.98 -5.70
CA LEU A 111 -15.63 -2.07 -6.67
C LEU A 111 -15.30 -3.39 -5.95
N LYS A 112 -16.27 -4.31 -5.94
CA LYS A 112 -16.12 -5.67 -5.37
C LYS A 112 -15.19 -6.60 -6.18
N ARG A 113 -14.39 -6.06 -7.11
CA ARG A 113 -13.52 -6.85 -7.99
C ARG A 113 -12.18 -7.09 -7.31
N ILE A 114 -12.02 -8.28 -6.71
CA ILE A 114 -10.80 -8.68 -5.99
C ILE A 114 -9.55 -8.58 -6.87
N TRP A 115 -9.67 -8.95 -8.15
CA TRP A 115 -8.56 -8.93 -9.12
C TRP A 115 -7.89 -7.55 -9.28
N LEU A 116 -8.61 -6.44 -9.07
CA LEU A 116 -8.04 -5.10 -9.22
C LEU A 116 -7.13 -4.69 -8.06
N TYR A 117 -7.20 -5.37 -6.90
CA TYR A 117 -6.32 -5.08 -5.76
C TYR A 117 -4.90 -5.67 -5.97
N TRP A 118 -4.75 -6.68 -6.83
CA TRP A 118 -3.52 -7.44 -7.00
C TRP A 118 -2.30 -6.60 -7.40
N PRO A 119 -2.38 -5.71 -8.42
CA PRO A 119 -1.23 -4.90 -8.82
C PRO A 119 -0.70 -4.04 -7.66
N ALA A 120 -1.62 -3.42 -6.91
CA ALA A 120 -1.27 -2.57 -5.78
C ALA A 120 -0.71 -3.38 -4.60
N LEU A 121 -1.31 -4.53 -4.28
CA LEU A 121 -0.82 -5.45 -3.24
C LEU A 121 0.60 -5.94 -3.55
N PHE A 122 0.84 -6.36 -4.78
CA PHE A 122 2.14 -6.85 -5.21
C PHE A 122 3.20 -5.75 -5.14
N MET A 123 2.91 -4.58 -5.73
CA MET A 123 3.84 -3.45 -5.75
C MET A 123 4.11 -2.90 -4.35
N GLN A 124 3.11 -2.81 -3.48
CA GLN A 124 3.32 -2.30 -2.12
C GLN A 124 4.08 -3.31 -1.24
N SER A 125 3.86 -4.61 -1.45
CA SER A 125 4.60 -5.66 -0.74
C SER A 125 6.06 -5.74 -1.19
N SER A 126 6.32 -5.63 -2.49
CA SER A 126 7.69 -5.60 -3.03
C SER A 126 8.45 -4.34 -2.58
N PHE A 127 7.75 -3.20 -2.52
CA PHE A 127 8.32 -1.95 -2.01
C PHE A 127 8.74 -2.09 -0.54
N VAL A 128 7.86 -2.60 0.33
CA VAL A 128 8.19 -2.82 1.75
C VAL A 128 9.30 -3.85 1.95
N LEU A 129 9.31 -4.92 1.14
CA LEU A 129 10.41 -5.89 1.16
C LEU A 129 11.74 -5.25 0.76
N GLY A 130 11.74 -4.41 -0.27
CA GLY A 130 12.89 -3.60 -0.67
C GLY A 130 13.40 -2.75 0.50
N MET A 131 12.50 -1.97 1.13
CA MET A 131 12.78 -1.16 2.33
C MET A 131 13.41 -1.99 3.46
N ALA A 132 12.92 -3.21 3.69
CA ALA A 132 13.47 -4.10 4.71
C ALA A 132 14.90 -4.58 4.36
N ILE A 133 15.14 -4.95 3.11
CA ILE A 133 16.47 -5.40 2.65
C ILE A 133 17.50 -4.27 2.74
N LEU A 134 17.18 -3.05 2.30
CA LEU A 134 18.13 -1.94 2.46
C LEU A 134 18.31 -1.55 3.92
N SER A 135 17.26 -1.61 4.73
CA SER A 135 17.39 -1.41 6.18
C SER A 135 18.41 -2.40 6.75
N MET A 136 18.28 -3.69 6.42
CA MET A 136 19.23 -4.72 6.84
C MET A 136 20.65 -4.47 6.32
N ALA A 137 20.81 -4.08 5.06
CA ALA A 137 22.12 -3.80 4.46
C ALA A 137 22.80 -2.55 5.05
N THR A 138 22.02 -1.57 5.51
CA THR A 138 22.52 -0.33 6.10
C THR A 138 22.66 -0.40 7.62
N THR A 139 22.00 -1.35 8.29
CA THR A 139 22.12 -1.61 9.74
C THR A 139 23.56 -1.58 10.27
N PRO A 140 24.56 -2.28 9.67
CA PRO A 140 25.92 -2.26 10.21
C PRO A 140 26.53 -0.85 10.18
N LYS A 141 26.31 -0.09 9.10
CA LYS A 141 26.81 1.29 8.98
C LYS A 141 26.09 2.25 9.93
N ILE A 142 24.79 2.06 10.13
CA ILE A 142 24.00 2.83 11.10
C ILE A 142 24.50 2.54 12.52
N LEU A 143 24.79 1.29 12.85
CA LEU A 143 25.29 0.88 14.15
C LEU A 143 26.68 1.47 14.44
N GLU A 144 27.58 1.45 13.45
CA GLU A 144 28.89 2.08 13.54
C GLU A 144 28.78 3.60 13.76
N ALA A 145 27.88 4.27 13.03
CA ALA A 145 27.63 5.70 13.17
C ALA A 145 27.05 6.06 14.56
N ILE A 146 26.11 5.26 15.08
CA ILE A 146 25.58 5.42 16.44
C ILE A 146 26.67 5.18 17.50
N SER A 147 27.54 4.20 17.28
CA SER A 147 28.60 3.83 18.22
C SER A 147 29.71 4.87 18.35
N THR A 148 29.97 5.66 17.30
CA THR A 148 31.15 6.55 17.26
C THR A 148 30.84 7.95 17.81
N ARG A 149 29.73 8.56 17.39
CA ARG A 149 29.14 9.78 17.97
C ARG A 149 27.81 10.07 17.28
N VAL A 150 26.75 10.27 18.07
CA VAL A 150 25.41 10.60 17.57
C VAL A 150 25.35 12.09 17.21
N ASP A 151 25.38 12.41 15.92
CA ASP A 151 25.07 13.75 15.41
C ASP A 151 23.55 13.96 15.39
N SER A 152 23.10 15.17 15.75
CA SER A 152 21.67 15.53 15.73
C SER A 152 21.11 15.46 14.31
N HIS A 153 21.88 15.86 13.30
CA HIS A 153 21.46 15.81 11.90
C HIS A 153 21.25 14.36 11.41
N LEU A 154 22.19 13.46 11.74
CA LEU A 154 22.06 12.03 11.40
C LEU A 154 20.86 11.40 12.10
N THR A 155 20.62 11.76 13.37
CA THR A 155 19.48 11.27 14.15
C THR A 155 18.15 11.67 13.51
N THR A 156 18.02 12.91 13.06
CA THR A 156 16.82 13.38 12.36
C THR A 156 16.59 12.62 11.06
N LEU A 157 17.62 12.47 10.22
CA LEU A 157 17.50 11.72 8.96
C LEU A 157 17.14 10.24 9.19
N LEU A 158 17.78 9.60 10.18
CA LEU A 158 17.47 8.22 10.56
C LEU A 158 16.05 8.09 11.09
N SER A 159 15.58 9.05 11.89
CA SER A 159 14.22 9.04 12.44
C SER A 159 13.15 9.18 11.33
N ILE A 160 13.40 10.04 10.35
CA ILE A 160 12.52 10.21 9.18
C ILE A 160 12.50 8.91 8.36
N TYR A 161 13.66 8.31 8.13
CA TYR A 161 13.76 7.02 7.42
C TYR A 161 12.99 5.91 8.13
N VAL A 162 13.23 5.71 9.44
CA VAL A 162 12.54 4.67 10.23
C VAL A 162 11.04 4.93 10.28
N CYS A 163 10.61 6.18 10.44
CA CYS A 163 9.20 6.55 10.39
C CYS A 163 8.57 6.18 9.03
N GLY A 164 9.25 6.49 7.93
CA GLY A 164 8.83 6.14 6.57
C GLY A 164 8.72 4.63 6.35
N VAL A 165 9.70 3.85 6.83
CA VAL A 165 9.67 2.38 6.79
C VAL A 165 8.45 1.85 7.56
N LEU A 166 8.23 2.33 8.79
CA LEU A 166 7.12 1.89 9.63
C LEU A 166 5.76 2.25 9.02
N LEU A 167 5.60 3.46 8.48
CA LEU A 167 4.37 3.88 7.80
C LEU A 167 4.07 3.01 6.57
N ASN A 168 5.09 2.68 5.78
CA ASN A 168 4.94 1.79 4.64
C ASN A 168 4.55 0.36 5.06
N TRP A 169 5.18 -0.16 6.11
CA TRP A 169 4.80 -1.45 6.71
C TRP A 169 3.34 -1.45 7.20
N MET A 170 2.94 -0.40 7.90
CA MET A 170 1.56 -0.23 8.37
C MET A 170 0.57 -0.18 7.22
N PHE A 171 0.88 0.56 6.14
CA PHE A 171 0.02 0.60 4.96
C PHE A 171 -0.15 -0.79 4.33
N THR A 172 0.94 -1.54 4.15
CA THR A 172 0.89 -2.92 3.61
C THR A 172 0.02 -3.83 4.47
N LEU A 173 0.16 -3.77 5.80
CA LEU A 173 -0.65 -4.56 6.72
C LEU A 173 -2.14 -4.23 6.61
N VAL A 174 -2.49 -2.93 6.61
CA VAL A 174 -3.88 -2.48 6.47
C VAL A 174 -4.46 -2.89 5.12
N LEU A 175 -3.68 -2.78 4.04
CA LEU A 175 -4.08 -3.16 2.69
C LEU A 175 -4.34 -4.67 2.58
N TRP A 176 -3.46 -5.51 3.10
CA TRP A 176 -3.65 -6.96 3.15
C TRP A 176 -4.87 -7.36 3.97
N HIS A 177 -5.06 -6.73 5.13
CA HIS A 177 -6.24 -6.99 5.96
C HIS A 177 -7.54 -6.58 5.27
N HIS A 178 -7.53 -5.43 4.57
CA HIS A 178 -8.68 -5.01 3.79
C HIS A 178 -8.98 -6.00 2.64
N TYR A 179 -7.95 -6.45 1.94
CA TYR A 179 -8.07 -7.45 0.87
C TYR A 179 -8.70 -8.76 1.37
N TRP A 180 -8.18 -9.35 2.45
CA TRP A 180 -8.72 -10.60 2.99
C TRP A 180 -10.17 -10.46 3.46
N ALA A 181 -10.53 -9.30 4.03
CA ALA A 181 -11.91 -9.03 4.43
C ALA A 181 -12.87 -8.98 3.22
N GLN A 182 -12.42 -8.41 2.09
CA GLN A 182 -13.20 -8.43 0.84
C GLN A 182 -13.29 -9.83 0.24
N GLU A 183 -12.19 -10.59 0.25
CA GLU A 183 -12.19 -11.97 -0.23
C GLU A 183 -13.15 -12.87 0.57
N ALA A 184 -13.12 -12.77 1.90
CA ALA A 184 -14.05 -13.50 2.76
C ALA A 184 -15.51 -13.12 2.49
N LEU A 185 -15.78 -11.82 2.26
CA LEU A 185 -17.12 -11.36 1.89
C LEU A 185 -17.58 -11.95 0.56
N VAL A 186 -16.73 -11.93 -0.47
CA VAL A 186 -17.07 -12.50 -1.79
C VAL A 186 -17.31 -14.00 -1.70
N ARG A 187 -16.47 -14.75 -0.99
CA ARG A 187 -16.68 -16.19 -0.76
C ARG A 187 -18.02 -16.47 -0.06
N SER A 188 -18.37 -15.69 0.96
CA SER A 188 -19.67 -15.82 1.62
C SER A 188 -20.86 -15.50 0.71
N LEU A 189 -20.70 -14.59 -0.24
CA LEU A 189 -21.73 -14.28 -1.24
C LEU A 189 -21.86 -15.41 -2.27
N GLU A 190 -20.74 -16.01 -2.67
CA GLU A 190 -20.72 -17.17 -3.56
C GLU A 190 -21.41 -18.38 -2.91
N GLU A 191 -21.11 -18.70 -1.65
CA GLU A 191 -21.78 -19.77 -0.88
C GLU A 191 -23.29 -19.53 -0.75
N ASN A 192 -23.71 -18.30 -0.43
CA ASN A 192 -25.12 -17.92 -0.36
C ASN A 192 -25.79 -17.96 -1.76
N SER A 193 -25.05 -17.68 -2.83
CA SER A 193 -25.58 -17.78 -4.19
C SER A 193 -25.68 -19.21 -4.70
N GLY A 194 -24.81 -20.11 -4.24
CA GLY A 194 -24.81 -21.55 -4.54
C GLY A 194 -25.90 -22.32 -3.78
N THR A 195 -26.39 -21.80 -2.65
CA THR A 195 -27.54 -22.35 -1.92
C THR A 195 -28.89 -21.94 -2.52
N ILE A 196 -28.96 -20.84 -3.28
CA ILE A 196 -30.19 -20.41 -3.98
C ILE A 196 -30.68 -21.39 -5.07
N PRO A 197 -29.85 -22.03 -5.92
CA PRO A 197 -30.32 -23.06 -6.85
C PRO A 197 -30.79 -24.32 -6.12
N GLU A 198 -30.17 -24.71 -5.00
CA GLU A 198 -30.58 -25.88 -4.21
C GLU A 198 -31.89 -25.63 -3.43
N GLN A 199 -32.06 -24.43 -2.85
CA GLN A 199 -33.32 -23.99 -2.25
C GLN A 199 -34.44 -23.82 -3.28
N ARG A 200 -34.14 -23.35 -4.49
CA ARG A 200 -35.12 -23.29 -5.60
C ARG A 200 -35.59 -24.70 -6.01
N ASN A 201 -34.66 -25.66 -6.06
CA ASN A 201 -34.98 -27.04 -6.40
C ASN A 201 -35.79 -27.76 -5.31
N THR A 202 -35.48 -27.52 -4.03
CA THR A 202 -36.26 -28.07 -2.90
C THR A 202 -37.65 -27.43 -2.80
N ILE A 203 -37.79 -26.11 -2.96
CA ILE A 203 -39.09 -25.44 -3.01
C ILE A 203 -39.92 -25.91 -4.21
N GLN A 204 -39.32 -26.09 -5.39
CA GLN A 204 -40.01 -26.67 -6.55
C GLN A 204 -40.41 -28.14 -6.34
N GLN A 205 -39.57 -28.95 -5.69
CA GLN A 205 -39.91 -30.34 -5.36
C GLN A 205 -41.04 -30.42 -4.31
N GLN A 206 -41.05 -29.53 -3.32
CA GLN A 206 -42.11 -29.44 -2.31
C GLN A 206 -43.44 -29.00 -2.93
N TYR A 207 -43.41 -28.04 -3.87
CA TYR A 207 -44.58 -27.63 -4.64
C TYR A 207 -45.12 -28.76 -5.54
N ARG A 208 -44.23 -29.54 -6.17
CA ARG A 208 -44.61 -30.71 -7.00
C ARG A 208 -45.24 -31.84 -6.17
N ARG A 209 -44.76 -32.10 -4.94
CA ARG A 209 -45.36 -33.08 -4.03
C ARG A 209 -46.76 -32.65 -3.54
N ASN A 210 -46.94 -31.38 -3.21
CA ASN A 210 -48.23 -30.87 -2.75
C ASN A 210 -49.30 -30.89 -3.84
N ASN A 211 -48.94 -30.59 -5.10
CA ASN A 211 -49.90 -30.69 -6.21
C ASN A 211 -50.26 -32.14 -6.58
N ASN A 212 -49.36 -33.10 -6.43
CA ASN A 212 -49.68 -34.51 -6.70
C ASN A 212 -50.55 -35.16 -5.60
N SER A 213 -50.63 -34.58 -4.39
CA SER A 213 -51.54 -35.06 -3.33
C SER A 213 -52.98 -34.56 -3.48
N LEU A 214 -53.25 -33.60 -4.39
CA LEU A 214 -54.58 -33.05 -4.63
C LEU A 214 -55.40 -33.79 -5.70
N TYR A 215 -54.83 -34.82 -6.33
CA TYR A 215 -55.51 -35.63 -7.37
C TYR A 215 -55.85 -37.06 -6.92
N TYR A 216 -55.74 -37.36 -5.61
CA TYR A 216 -56.06 -38.66 -5.01
C TYR A 216 -57.09 -38.51 -3.87
N CYS A 217 -58.17 -37.78 -4.11
CA CYS A 217 -59.42 -37.84 -3.35
C CYS A 217 -60.59 -37.87 -4.33
#